data_AF-E3MMU3-F1
#
_entry.id   AF-E3MMU3-F1
#
_cell.length_a   1.000
_cell.length_b   1.000
_cell.length_c   1.000
_cell.angle_alpha   90.00
_cell.angle_beta   90.00
_cell.angle_gamma   90.00
#
_symmetry.space_group_name_H-M   'P 1'
#
loop_
_entity.id
_entity.type
_entity.pdbx_description
1 polymer ?
#
loop_
_entity_poly.entity_id
_entity_poly.type
_entity_poly.pdbx_seq_one_letter_code
_entity_poly.pdbx_strand_id
1 'polypeptide(L)'
;MSGRKIAAATVQNRSQTPFWNWLKQKLLASDRLPITPPPGIAGADGKAVYQNPLRFPNTQAARPGSAELPTLPGGVHHKLADNYYLTRDGRRTVEPPKVLYSAGEFSGEPVQPVQVNQGVSTNFGLTAPTPGFGAEWNRSKENELSSQQNNTEYEYLQRFDKFAKSN
;
A
#
# COMPACT_ATOMS: atom_id res chain seq x y z
N MET A 1 -24.24 1.41 7.42
CA MET A 1 -24.25 2.86 7.70
C MET A 1 -23.68 3.61 6.49
N SER A 2 -24.51 3.89 5.48
CA SER A 2 -24.08 4.65 4.30
C SER A 2 -24.10 6.14 4.67
N GLY A 3 -22.95 6.80 4.60
CA GLY A 3 -22.87 8.25 4.86
C GLY A 3 -23.79 9.01 3.91
N ARG A 4 -24.72 9.79 4.48
CA ARG A 4 -25.66 10.64 3.73
C ARG A 4 -24.89 11.49 2.71
N LYS A 5 -25.29 11.44 1.45
CA LYS A 5 -24.73 12.28 0.38
C LYS A 5 -25.35 13.67 0.42
N ILE A 6 -24.70 14.68 -0.18
CA ILE A 6 -25.26 16.05 -0.24
C ILE A 6 -26.57 16.06 -1.02
N ALA A 7 -26.66 15.26 -2.09
CA ALA A 7 -27.86 15.09 -2.91
C ALA A 7 -28.12 13.62 -3.24
N ALA A 8 -29.36 13.31 -3.63
CA ALA A 8 -29.72 11.98 -4.13
C ALA A 8 -28.91 11.61 -5.38
N ALA A 9 -28.66 10.32 -5.58
CA ALA A 9 -27.95 9.82 -6.76
C ALA A 9 -28.65 10.16 -8.09
N THR A 10 -29.97 10.41 -8.03
CA THR A 10 -30.80 10.80 -9.18
C THR A 10 -30.59 12.24 -9.65
N VAL A 11 -29.90 13.07 -8.87
CA VAL A 11 -29.61 14.46 -9.27
C VAL A 11 -28.63 14.46 -10.44
N GLN A 12 -29.06 15.08 -11.54
CA GLN A 12 -28.25 15.23 -12.74
C GLN A 12 -27.13 16.23 -12.50
N ASN A 13 -25.90 15.82 -12.82
CA ASN A 13 -24.74 16.69 -12.70
C ASN A 13 -24.65 17.64 -13.88
N ARG A 14 -24.12 18.84 -13.63
CA ARG A 14 -23.83 19.78 -14.71
C ARG A 14 -22.77 19.17 -15.64
N SER A 15 -23.18 18.84 -16.86
CA SER A 15 -22.30 18.43 -17.95
C SER A 15 -22.28 19.49 -19.04
N GLN A 16 -21.22 19.50 -19.86
CA GLN A 16 -21.24 20.29 -21.10
C GLN A 16 -22.21 19.64 -22.11
N THR A 17 -22.53 20.35 -23.19
CA THR A 17 -23.35 19.77 -24.27
C THR A 17 -22.62 18.57 -24.90
N PRO A 18 -23.35 17.64 -25.52
CA PRO A 18 -22.74 16.44 -26.13
C PRO A 18 -21.60 16.76 -27.10
N PHE A 19 -21.71 17.84 -27.87
CA PHE A 19 -20.66 18.30 -28.77
C PHE A 19 -19.35 18.65 -28.05
N TRP A 20 -19.41 19.44 -26.97
CA TRP A 20 -18.22 19.82 -26.22
C TRP A 20 -17.62 18.64 -25.46
N ASN A 21 -18.45 17.74 -24.94
CA ASN A 21 -17.97 16.49 -24.34
C ASN A 21 -17.26 15.62 -25.39
N TRP A 22 -17.81 15.49 -26.60
CA TRP A 22 -17.17 14.76 -27.70
C TRP A 22 -15.83 15.39 -28.06
N LEU A 23 -15.78 16.71 -28.29
CA LEU A 23 -14.55 17.42 -28.64
C LEU A 23 -13.47 17.25 -27.55
N LYS A 24 -13.85 17.41 -26.28
CA LYS A 24 -12.97 17.21 -25.14
C LYS A 24 -12.44 15.78 -25.06
N GLN A 25 -13.30 14.78 -25.23
CA GLN A 25 -12.91 13.36 -25.19
C GLN A 25 -11.97 13.00 -26.36
N LYS A 26 -12.14 13.65 -27.51
CA LYS A 26 -11.22 13.54 -28.65
C LYS A 26 -9.87 14.21 -28.38
N LEU A 27 -9.85 15.43 -27.84
CA LEU A 27 -8.62 16.17 -27.52
C LEU A 27 -7.81 15.51 -26.40
N LEU A 28 -8.48 15.03 -25.34
CA LEU A 28 -7.84 14.29 -24.25
C LEU A 28 -7.59 12.82 -24.61
N ALA A 29 -8.08 12.41 -25.78
CA ALA A 29 -7.93 11.09 -26.32
C ALA A 29 -8.31 9.98 -25.32
N SER A 30 -9.44 10.19 -24.63
CA SER A 30 -10.14 9.15 -23.87
C SER A 30 -10.88 8.21 -24.83
N ASP A 31 -11.51 8.77 -25.87
CA ASP A 31 -12.18 8.02 -26.94
C ASP A 31 -11.24 7.79 -28.13
N ARG A 32 -10.18 7.00 -27.91
CA ARG A 32 -9.29 6.56 -29.00
C ARG A 32 -9.88 5.39 -29.79
N LEU A 33 -9.44 5.29 -31.04
CA LEU A 33 -9.75 4.16 -31.92
C LEU A 33 -9.24 2.85 -31.30
N PRO A 34 -9.87 1.70 -31.60
CA PRO A 34 -9.52 0.39 -31.04
C PRO A 34 -8.09 -0.09 -31.35
N ILE A 35 -7.33 0.65 -32.16
CA ILE A 35 -5.94 0.36 -32.54
C ILE A 35 -4.95 0.64 -31.40
N THR A 36 -5.29 1.53 -30.46
CA THR A 36 -4.42 1.90 -29.34
C THR A 36 -5.08 1.60 -28.01
N PRO A 37 -4.38 0.99 -27.02
CA PRO A 37 -4.94 0.78 -25.70
C PRO A 37 -5.37 2.14 -25.10
N PRO A 38 -6.56 2.22 -24.47
CA PRO A 38 -7.05 3.48 -23.94
C PRO A 38 -6.12 3.99 -22.84
N PRO A 39 -5.72 5.28 -22.84
CA PRO A 39 -5.02 5.85 -21.70
C PRO A 39 -5.99 5.95 -20.52
N GLY A 40 -5.72 5.21 -19.45
CA GLY A 40 -6.50 5.22 -18.21
C GLY A 40 -6.91 3.82 -17.74
N ILE A 41 -7.63 3.78 -16.63
CA ILE A 41 -8.21 2.53 -16.12
C ILE A 41 -9.35 2.14 -17.08
N ALA A 42 -9.24 0.97 -17.71
CA ALA A 42 -10.27 0.46 -18.60
C ALA A 42 -11.57 0.24 -17.82
N GLY A 43 -12.69 0.78 -18.34
CA GLY A 43 -14.02 0.38 -17.89
C GLY A 43 -14.33 -1.07 -18.30
N ALA A 44 -15.48 -1.59 -17.87
CA ALA A 44 -15.93 -2.94 -18.23
C ALA A 44 -15.99 -3.17 -19.76
N ASP A 45 -16.23 -2.10 -20.53
CA ASP A 45 -16.30 -2.13 -22.00
C ASP A 45 -14.93 -1.99 -22.70
N GLY A 46 -13.82 -2.00 -21.95
CA GLY A 46 -12.47 -1.88 -22.50
C GLY A 46 -12.12 -0.48 -23.04
N LYS A 47 -12.98 0.52 -22.84
CA LYS A 47 -12.76 1.93 -23.21
C LYS A 47 -12.30 2.76 -22.01
N ALA A 48 -11.47 3.77 -22.24
CA ALA A 48 -11.12 4.75 -21.20
C ALA A 48 -12.28 5.72 -21.02
N VAL A 49 -12.85 5.74 -19.82
CA VAL A 49 -13.90 6.69 -19.45
C VAL A 49 -13.24 7.96 -18.91
N TYR A 50 -13.61 9.12 -19.46
CA TYR A 50 -13.17 10.40 -18.90
C TYR A 50 -13.76 10.60 -17.49
N GLN A 51 -12.90 10.63 -16.48
CA GLN A 51 -13.29 10.94 -15.11
C GLN A 51 -13.21 12.45 -14.88
N ASN A 52 -14.35 13.06 -14.55
CA ASN A 52 -14.41 14.49 -14.26
C ASN A 52 -13.77 14.79 -12.89
N PRO A 53 -12.75 15.66 -12.80
CA PRO A 53 -12.13 16.02 -11.52
C PRO A 53 -13.03 16.90 -10.64
N LEU A 54 -14.11 17.46 -11.19
CA LEU A 54 -15.05 18.29 -10.43
C LEU A 54 -15.87 17.44 -9.46
N ARG A 55 -16.09 18.01 -8.28
CA ARG A 55 -16.90 17.43 -7.22
C ARG A 55 -18.35 17.86 -7.37
N PHE A 56 -19.27 16.88 -7.40
CA PHE A 56 -20.71 17.13 -7.54
C PHE A 56 -21.48 16.72 -6.29
N PRO A 57 -22.64 17.33 -6.00
CA PRO A 57 -23.41 17.04 -4.79
C PRO A 57 -23.80 15.56 -4.61
N ASN A 58 -24.07 14.84 -5.70
CA ASN A 58 -24.43 13.42 -5.66
C ASN A 58 -23.22 12.48 -5.43
N THR A 59 -21.99 12.93 -5.70
CA THR A 59 -20.77 12.13 -5.48
C THR A 59 -20.18 12.36 -4.11
N GLN A 60 -20.31 13.57 -3.56
CA GLN A 60 -19.73 13.96 -2.29
C GLN A 60 -20.58 13.53 -1.08
N ALA A 61 -19.90 13.19 0.02
CA ALA A 61 -20.54 13.05 1.32
C ALA A 61 -21.10 14.39 1.82
N ALA A 62 -22.16 14.35 2.62
CA ALA A 62 -22.74 15.53 3.25
C ALA A 62 -21.70 16.28 4.09
N ARG A 63 -21.90 17.60 4.24
CA ARG A 63 -21.00 18.45 5.04
C ARG A 63 -21.02 18.02 6.52
N PRO A 64 -19.94 18.30 7.27
CA PRO A 64 -19.91 18.09 8.72
C PRO A 64 -21.12 18.77 9.38
N GLY A 65 -21.87 18.02 10.19
CA GLY A 65 -23.11 18.48 10.84
C GLY A 65 -24.41 18.02 10.17
N SER A 66 -24.40 17.60 8.90
CA SER A 66 -25.56 16.99 8.23
C SER A 66 -25.51 15.46 8.19
N ALA A 67 -24.37 14.87 8.53
CA ALA A 67 -24.21 13.43 8.73
C ALA A 67 -24.55 13.06 10.17
N GLU A 68 -25.07 11.86 10.39
CA GLU A 68 -25.26 11.31 11.73
C GLU A 68 -23.90 11.19 12.43
N LEU A 69 -23.88 11.52 13.73
CA LEU A 69 -22.66 11.36 14.53
C LEU A 69 -22.28 9.88 14.58
N PRO A 70 -21.03 9.52 14.23
CA PRO A 70 -20.61 8.13 14.26
C PRO A 70 -20.55 7.64 15.71
N THR A 71 -21.08 6.44 15.96
CA THR A 71 -20.84 5.72 17.21
C THR A 71 -19.53 4.95 17.07
N LEU A 72 -18.43 5.53 17.56
CA LEU A 72 -17.11 4.91 17.47
C LEU A 72 -17.02 3.72 18.44
N PRO A 73 -16.41 2.58 18.02
CA PRO A 73 -16.14 1.50 18.96
C PRO A 73 -15.13 1.95 20.01
N GLY A 74 -15.28 1.42 21.23
CA GLY A 74 -14.31 1.63 22.30
C GLY A 74 -12.94 1.04 21.97
N GLY A 75 -11.90 1.51 22.65
CA GLY A 75 -10.57 0.90 22.57
C GLY A 75 -10.53 -0.47 23.24
N VAL A 76 -9.48 -1.24 22.99
CA VAL A 76 -9.30 -2.62 23.51
C VAL A 76 -9.32 -2.73 25.04
N HIS A 77 -9.09 -1.62 25.75
CA HIS A 77 -9.10 -1.54 27.21
C HIS A 77 -10.36 -0.84 27.77
N HIS A 78 -11.43 -0.68 26.98
CA HIS A 78 -12.74 -0.28 27.51
C HIS A 78 -13.45 -1.51 28.12
N LYS A 79 -12.87 -2.05 29.20
CA LYS A 79 -13.32 -3.27 29.89
C LYS A 79 -13.64 -2.95 31.36
N LEU A 80 -14.66 -3.63 31.89
CA LEU A 80 -15.12 -3.47 33.28
C LEU A 80 -14.34 -4.33 34.29
N ALA A 81 -13.74 -5.43 33.84
CA ALA A 81 -12.95 -6.36 34.65
C ALA A 81 -11.62 -6.70 33.94
N ASP A 82 -10.66 -7.25 34.69
CA ASP A 82 -9.33 -7.67 34.20
C ASP A 82 -8.58 -6.59 33.41
N ASN A 83 -8.66 -5.35 33.89
CA ASN A 83 -8.14 -4.16 33.20
C ASN A 83 -7.25 -3.29 34.10
N TYR A 84 -6.50 -3.93 35.01
CA TYR A 84 -5.53 -3.22 35.85
C TYR A 84 -4.49 -2.53 34.99
N TYR A 85 -4.22 -1.25 35.30
CA TYR A 85 -3.26 -0.46 34.53
C TYR A 85 -1.84 -1.04 34.58
N LEU A 86 -1.49 -1.64 35.74
CA LEU A 86 -0.19 -2.26 35.99
C LEU A 86 0.24 -3.26 34.91
N THR A 87 -0.68 -4.09 34.40
CA THR A 87 -0.35 -5.17 33.45
C THR A 87 -0.15 -4.67 32.02
N ARG A 88 -0.48 -3.41 31.72
CA ARG A 88 -0.42 -2.82 30.37
C ARG A 88 0.37 -1.50 30.31
N ASP A 89 0.97 -1.06 31.41
CA ASP A 89 1.78 0.14 31.44
C ASP A 89 3.17 -0.12 30.86
N GLY A 90 3.26 -0.19 29.53
CA GLY A 90 4.52 -0.38 28.81
C GLY A 90 5.56 0.74 29.05
N ARG A 91 5.15 1.87 29.64
CA ARG A 91 6.07 2.96 30.00
C ARG A 91 6.92 2.61 31.21
N ARG A 92 6.42 1.72 32.08
CA ARG A 92 7.11 1.23 33.28
C ARG A 92 7.81 -0.11 33.07
N THR A 93 7.63 -0.75 31.92
CA THR A 93 8.36 -1.97 31.54
C THR A 93 9.70 -1.68 30.86
N VAL A 94 10.02 -0.40 30.62
CA VAL A 94 11.28 0.00 30.00
C VAL A 94 12.41 -0.17 31.01
N GLU A 95 13.30 -1.12 30.75
CA GLU A 95 14.54 -1.29 31.52
C GLU A 95 15.62 -0.30 31.08
N PRO A 96 16.56 0.06 31.96
CA PRO A 96 17.76 0.79 31.56
C PRO A 96 18.54 0.04 30.46
N PRO A 97 19.27 0.75 29.58
CA PRO A 97 20.05 0.10 28.53
C PRO A 97 21.11 -0.83 29.14
N LYS A 98 21.21 -2.06 28.60
CA LYS A 98 22.20 -3.03 29.05
C LYS A 98 23.60 -2.61 28.59
N VAL A 99 24.49 -2.35 29.55
CA VAL A 99 25.90 -2.05 29.28
C VAL A 99 26.64 -3.37 29.00
N LEU A 100 27.16 -3.55 27.79
CA LEU A 100 27.88 -4.77 27.38
C LEU A 100 29.38 -4.73 27.68
N TYR A 101 29.97 -3.54 27.69
CA TYR A 101 31.38 -3.31 28.00
C TYR A 101 31.50 -2.17 29.00
N SER A 102 32.21 -2.41 30.10
CA SER A 102 32.57 -1.38 31.09
C SER A 102 34.00 -1.62 31.54
N ALA A 103 34.84 -0.57 31.53
CA ALA A 103 36.24 -0.64 31.93
C ALA A 103 37.06 -1.78 31.28
N GLY A 104 36.70 -2.19 30.05
CA GLY A 104 37.37 -3.26 29.32
C GLY A 104 36.85 -4.68 29.61
N GLU A 105 35.94 -4.84 30.58
CA GLU A 105 35.30 -6.12 30.89
C GLU A 105 33.99 -6.28 30.11
N PHE A 106 33.81 -7.45 29.50
CA PHE A 106 32.57 -7.83 28.81
C PHE A 106 31.62 -8.50 29.80
N SER A 107 30.42 -7.95 29.96
CA SER A 107 29.38 -8.42 30.89
C SER A 107 28.23 -9.16 30.19
N GLY A 108 28.35 -9.42 28.89
CA GLY A 108 27.36 -10.17 28.13
C GLY A 108 27.44 -11.68 28.38
N GLU A 109 26.31 -12.36 28.35
CA GLU A 109 26.30 -13.83 28.31
C GLU A 109 26.80 -14.32 26.93
N PRO A 110 27.55 -15.43 26.86
CA PRO A 110 27.98 -16.01 25.60
C PRO A 110 26.76 -16.53 24.83
N VAL A 111 26.30 -15.75 23.86
CA VAL A 111 25.25 -16.17 22.93
C VAL A 111 25.88 -17.10 21.91
N GLN A 112 25.50 -18.38 21.95
CA GLN A 112 25.79 -19.31 20.86
C GLN A 112 25.24 -18.71 19.56
N PRO A 113 26.03 -18.69 18.46
CA PRO A 113 25.55 -18.12 17.20
C PRO A 113 24.39 -18.97 16.67
N VAL A 114 23.16 -18.57 16.96
CA VAL A 114 21.97 -19.19 16.37
C VAL A 114 21.94 -18.74 14.91
N GLN A 115 22.21 -19.68 14.02
CA GLN A 115 22.32 -19.46 12.59
C GLN A 115 20.91 -19.29 11.99
N VAL A 116 20.30 -18.13 12.16
CA VAL A 116 18.96 -17.84 11.65
C VAL A 116 19.09 -17.10 10.32
N ASN A 117 18.98 -17.88 9.24
CA ASN A 117 18.92 -17.52 7.80
C ASN A 117 20.25 -17.26 7.08
N GLN A 118 20.74 -18.30 6.38
CA GLN A 118 21.76 -18.14 5.35
C GLN A 118 21.14 -18.12 3.94
N GLY A 119 21.57 -17.14 3.14
CA GLY A 119 21.52 -17.11 1.68
C GLY A 119 22.33 -15.93 1.11
N VAL A 120 23.20 -16.06 0.10
CA VAL A 120 23.61 -17.29 -0.62
C VAL A 120 25.12 -17.43 -0.91
N SER A 121 25.98 -16.44 -0.59
CA SER A 121 27.44 -16.64 -0.70
C SER A 121 28.23 -16.11 0.50
N THR A 122 27.67 -16.25 1.70
CA THR A 122 28.12 -15.69 2.99
C THR A 122 27.69 -14.22 3.18
N ASN A 123 27.14 -13.87 4.34
CA ASN A 123 26.67 -12.51 4.67
C ASN A 123 27.82 -11.48 4.74
N PHE A 124 28.40 -11.08 3.59
CA PHE A 124 29.46 -10.07 3.40
C PHE A 124 30.92 -10.52 3.62
N GLY A 125 31.21 -11.81 3.81
CA GLY A 125 32.58 -12.30 4.01
C GLY A 125 33.27 -11.75 5.28
N LEU A 126 32.51 -11.11 6.18
CA LEU A 126 32.99 -10.58 7.44
C LEU A 126 32.90 -11.67 8.52
N THR A 127 33.95 -11.82 9.33
CA THR A 127 33.96 -12.71 10.50
C THR A 127 33.13 -12.16 11.67
N ALA A 128 32.78 -10.87 11.62
CA ALA A 128 32.03 -10.17 12.67
C ALA A 128 30.52 -10.21 12.42
N PRO A 129 29.69 -10.29 13.47
CA PRO A 129 28.23 -10.25 13.33
C PRO A 129 27.75 -8.90 12.79
N THR A 130 26.81 -8.91 11.85
CA THR A 130 26.13 -7.70 11.35
C THR A 130 24.91 -7.35 12.21
N PRO A 131 24.59 -6.06 12.43
CA PRO A 131 23.44 -5.66 13.27
C PRO A 131 22.05 -6.07 12.75
N GLY A 132 21.96 -6.62 11.53
CA GLY A 132 20.73 -7.06 10.90
C GLY A 132 21.01 -7.93 9.67
N PHE A 133 19.94 -8.34 9.00
CA PHE A 133 19.99 -9.19 7.81
C PHE A 133 19.91 -8.36 6.53
N GLY A 134 20.57 -8.82 5.46
CA GLY A 134 20.38 -8.26 4.12
C GLY A 134 18.98 -8.61 3.61
N ALA A 135 18.18 -7.60 3.25
CA ALA A 135 16.90 -7.82 2.59
C ALA A 135 17.07 -7.63 1.07
N GLU A 136 16.70 -8.63 0.29
CA GLU A 136 16.62 -8.52 -1.17
C GLU A 136 15.18 -8.29 -1.62
N TRP A 137 15.00 -7.27 -2.46
CA TRP A 137 13.72 -7.05 -3.13
C TRP A 137 13.54 -8.13 -4.17
N ASN A 138 12.37 -8.75 -4.16
CA ASN A 138 12.01 -9.79 -5.12
C ASN A 138 10.93 -9.27 -6.06
N ARG A 139 11.06 -9.63 -7.34
CA ARG A 139 10.08 -9.33 -8.38
C ARG A 139 9.26 -10.58 -8.70
N SER A 140 7.95 -10.39 -8.88
CA SER A 140 7.05 -11.40 -9.43
C SER A 140 6.25 -10.80 -10.59
N LYS A 141 6.08 -11.59 -11.66
CA LYS A 141 5.29 -11.22 -12.84
C LYS A 141 3.84 -10.89 -12.48
N GLU A 142 3.30 -11.51 -11.45
CA GLU A 142 1.91 -11.30 -10.98
C GLU A 142 1.67 -9.87 -10.48
N ASN A 143 2.70 -9.24 -9.91
CA ASN A 143 2.61 -7.90 -9.32
C ASN A 143 2.85 -6.77 -10.34
N GLU A 144 3.06 -7.11 -11.61
CA GLU A 144 3.38 -6.16 -12.66
C GLU A 144 2.13 -5.65 -13.40
N LEU A 145 2.30 -4.57 -14.17
CA LEU A 145 1.25 -4.04 -15.03
C LEU A 145 0.90 -5.06 -16.13
N SER A 146 -0.36 -5.11 -16.56
CA SER A 146 -0.82 -6.01 -17.63
C SER A 146 -0.07 -5.83 -18.95
N SER A 147 0.40 -4.62 -19.23
CA SER A 147 1.23 -4.33 -20.41
C SER A 147 2.62 -4.95 -20.32
N GLN A 148 3.17 -5.10 -19.11
CA GLN A 148 4.48 -5.70 -18.87
C GLN A 148 4.38 -7.23 -18.82
N GLN A 149 3.31 -7.77 -18.25
CA GLN A 149 3.04 -9.21 -18.20
C GLN A 149 2.99 -9.88 -19.58
N ASN A 150 2.47 -9.16 -20.58
CA ASN A 150 2.27 -9.67 -21.94
C ASN A 150 3.37 -9.28 -22.92
N ASN A 151 4.47 -8.66 -22.45
CA ASN A 151 5.55 -8.19 -23.32
C ASN A 151 6.61 -9.29 -23.53
N THR A 152 6.80 -9.71 -24.79
CA THR A 152 7.74 -10.76 -25.19
C THR A 152 9.20 -10.40 -24.95
N GLU A 153 9.58 -9.14 -25.15
CA GLU A 153 10.95 -8.65 -24.90
C GLU A 153 11.29 -8.72 -23.41
N TYR A 154 10.29 -8.42 -22.59
CA TYR A 154 10.45 -8.41 -21.16
C TYR A 154 10.52 -9.83 -20.58
N GLU A 155 9.74 -10.76 -21.12
CA GLU A 155 9.85 -12.20 -20.81
C GLU A 155 11.25 -12.75 -21.14
N TYR A 156 11.85 -12.31 -22.25
CA TYR A 156 13.23 -12.66 -22.57
C TYR A 156 14.23 -12.10 -21.54
N LEU A 157 14.08 -10.81 -21.18
CA LEU A 157 14.95 -10.16 -20.19
C LEU A 157 14.82 -10.76 -18.78
N GLN A 158 13.64 -11.27 -18.41
CA GLN A 158 13.42 -11.93 -17.12
C GLN A 158 14.34 -13.13 -16.89
N ARG A 159 14.79 -13.81 -17.96
CA ARG A 159 15.74 -14.93 -17.86
C ARG A 159 17.11 -14.52 -17.29
N PHE A 160 17.44 -13.23 -17.38
CA PHE A 160 18.68 -12.66 -16.88
C PHE A 160 18.48 -11.86 -15.59
N ASP A 161 17.25 -11.78 -15.07
CA ASP A 161 16.93 -11.05 -13.85
C ASP A 161 17.18 -11.94 -12.63
N LYS A 162 18.26 -11.66 -11.89
CA LYS A 162 18.61 -12.35 -10.65
C LYS A 162 17.53 -12.21 -9.57
N PHE A 163 16.72 -11.14 -9.62
CA PHE A 163 15.71 -10.84 -8.61
C PHE A 163 14.31 -11.34 -8.99
N ALA A 164 14.17 -12.01 -10.14
CA ALA A 164 12.95 -12.70 -10.51
C ALA A 164 12.84 -14.02 -9.74
N LYS A 165 11.73 -14.21 -9.01
CA LYS A 165 11.43 -15.52 -8.43
C LYS A 165 11.07 -16.50 -9.55
N SER A 166 11.63 -17.71 -9.51
CA SER A 166 11.08 -18.82 -10.29
C SER A 166 9.67 -19.08 -9.80
N ASN A 167 8.68 -19.04 -10.70
CA ASN A 167 7.32 -19.52 -10.40
C ASN A 167 7.35 -21.01 -10.07
#